data_AF-A0A8B8ZLB4-F1
#
_entry.id   AF-A0A8B8ZLB4-F1
#
_cell.length_a   1.000
_cell.length_b   1.000
_cell.length_c   1.000
_cell.angle_alpha   90.00
_cell.angle_beta   90.00
_cell.angle_gamma   90.00
#
_symmetry.space_group_name_H-M   'P 1'
#
loop_
_entity.id
_entity.type
_entity.pdbx_description
1 polymer ?
#
loop_
_entity_poly.entity_id
_entity_poly.type
_entity_poly.pdbx_seq_one_letter_code
_entity_poly.pdbx_strand_id
1 'polypeptide(L)'
;MREAEDLENCSIKMALRECEIEKAHIECSCNVVENRRALTQVANKTLILFEDVDTVFDEDRGFISTILQLAETAKRPIILTSNDKNPILPQLLDRVTLEFKHPSSEELLSLVHMICASEKAQISAQLMEHLIRSCLGDIRKTLMLLQFWCQGKRDHTDWKMQFTTYSPLPFDIDAAHLI
;
A
#
# COMPACT_ATOMS: atom_id res chain seq x y z
N MET A 1 -7.30 27.95 -21.46
CA MET A 1 -7.34 26.59 -22.06
C MET A 1 -5.95 26.01 -22.28
N ARG A 2 -4.95 26.77 -22.78
CA ARG A 2 -3.58 26.25 -22.98
C ARG A 2 -2.80 25.93 -21.69
N GLU A 3 -2.98 26.72 -20.63
CA GLU A 3 -2.21 26.56 -19.38
C GLU A 3 -2.53 25.29 -18.55
N ALA A 4 -3.72 24.70 -18.72
CA ALA A 4 -4.10 23.47 -18.02
C ALA A 4 -3.54 22.22 -18.72
N GLU A 5 -3.53 22.21 -20.07
CA GLU A 5 -2.88 21.16 -20.87
C GLU A 5 -1.36 21.15 -20.67
N ASP A 6 -0.75 22.32 -20.45
CA ASP A 6 0.70 22.43 -20.22
C ASP A 6 1.12 21.88 -18.84
N LEU A 7 0.26 22.00 -17.82
CA LEU A 7 0.52 21.46 -16.47
C LEU A 7 0.30 19.95 -16.41
N GLU A 8 -0.74 19.44 -17.08
CA GLU A 8 -1.00 18.00 -17.22
C GLU A 8 0.11 17.30 -18.03
N ASN A 9 0.60 17.92 -19.10
CA ASN A 9 1.77 17.44 -19.84
C ASN A 9 3.08 17.53 -19.03
N CYS A 10 3.21 18.50 -18.11
CA CYS A 10 4.37 18.63 -17.24
C CYS A 10 4.42 17.50 -16.20
N SER A 11 3.30 17.21 -15.55
CA SER A 11 3.19 16.11 -14.58
C SER A 11 3.37 14.73 -15.21
N ILE A 12 2.83 14.52 -16.42
CA ILE A 12 3.05 13.29 -17.19
C ILE A 12 4.52 13.17 -17.62
N LYS A 13 5.17 14.26 -18.04
CA LYS A 13 6.61 14.25 -18.37
C LYS A 13 7.51 14.04 -17.15
N MET A 14 7.10 14.49 -15.97
CA MET A 14 7.82 14.23 -14.71
C MET A 14 7.70 12.76 -14.31
N ALA A 15 6.49 12.19 -14.33
CA ALA A 15 6.26 10.77 -14.04
C ALA A 15 6.96 9.83 -15.04
N LEU A 16 7.06 10.23 -16.31
CA LEU A 16 7.78 9.48 -17.34
C LEU A 16 9.31 9.65 -17.25
N ARG A 17 9.82 10.82 -16.81
CA ARG A 17 11.26 11.04 -16.62
C ARG A 17 11.85 10.26 -15.45
N GLU A 18 11.06 9.96 -14.43
CA GLU A 18 11.50 9.08 -13.32
C GLU A 18 11.46 7.59 -13.71
N CYS A 19 10.80 7.23 -14.81
CA CYS A 19 10.68 5.86 -15.30
C CYS A 19 11.76 5.47 -16.34
N GLU A 20 12.66 6.38 -16.73
CA GLU A 20 13.75 6.09 -17.68
C GLU A 20 15.08 5.63 -17.02
N ILE A 21 15.05 5.25 -15.74
CA ILE A 21 16.18 4.61 -15.07
C ILE A 21 16.00 3.08 -15.11
N GLU A 22 16.73 2.47 -16.04
CA GLU A 22 17.02 1.03 -16.22
C GLU A 22 15.84 0.07 -16.49
N LYS A 23 15.50 -0.04 -17.77
CA LYS A 23 15.10 -1.32 -18.37
C LYS A 23 16.28 -2.30 -18.36
N ALA A 24 16.65 -2.80 -17.20
CA ALA A 24 17.43 -4.03 -17.10
C ALA A 24 16.48 -5.22 -17.14
N HIS A 25 16.63 -6.03 -18.18
CA HIS A 25 16.06 -7.36 -18.33
C HIS A 25 16.11 -8.12 -16.99
N ILE A 26 14.95 -8.41 -16.40
CA ILE A 26 14.82 -9.55 -15.47
C ILE A 26 14.28 -10.71 -16.30
N GLU A 27 15.09 -11.18 -17.25
CA GLU A 27 15.01 -12.57 -17.68
C GLU A 27 15.85 -13.38 -16.69
N CYS A 28 15.20 -14.25 -15.92
CA CYS A 28 15.88 -15.28 -15.16
C CYS A 28 16.42 -16.33 -16.15
N SER A 29 17.60 -16.06 -16.72
CA SER A 29 18.37 -17.05 -17.46
C SER A 29 19.49 -17.54 -16.56
N CYS A 30 19.23 -18.64 -15.84
CA CYS A 30 20.28 -19.39 -15.17
C CYS A 30 21.10 -20.15 -16.22
N ASN A 31 22.13 -19.50 -16.75
CA ASN A 31 23.19 -20.20 -17.48
C ASN A 31 23.96 -21.09 -16.49
N VAL A 32 23.69 -22.39 -16.54
CA VAL A 32 24.45 -23.42 -15.84
C VAL A 32 25.81 -23.55 -16.52
N VAL A 33 26.83 -22.95 -15.92
CA VAL A 33 28.22 -23.36 -16.12
C VAL A 33 28.74 -23.88 -14.79
N GLU A 34 28.89 -25.20 -14.71
CA GLU A 34 29.39 -25.92 -13.54
C GLU A 34 30.76 -25.40 -13.11
N ASN A 35 30.86 -24.94 -11.86
CA ASN A 35 32.13 -25.02 -11.13
C ASN A 35 31.88 -25.58 -9.72
N ARG A 36 32.39 -26.80 -9.51
CA ARG A 36 31.87 -27.83 -8.60
C ARG A 36 32.34 -27.73 -7.13
N ARG A 37 32.76 -26.56 -6.60
CA ARG A 37 33.36 -26.46 -5.25
C ARG A 37 32.99 -25.27 -4.36
N ALA A 38 31.93 -24.53 -4.66
CA ALA A 38 31.34 -23.58 -3.72
C ALA A 38 29.82 -23.58 -3.82
N LEU A 39 29.20 -24.69 -3.42
CA LEU A 39 27.80 -24.69 -2.98
C LEU A 39 27.78 -23.95 -1.64
N THR A 40 27.94 -22.63 -1.73
CA THR A 40 27.70 -21.68 -0.66
C THR A 40 26.30 -21.99 -0.16
N GLN A 41 26.22 -22.54 1.06
CA GLN A 41 24.96 -22.81 1.72
C GLN A 41 24.14 -21.52 1.62
N VAL A 42 23.09 -21.52 0.80
CA VAL A 42 22.04 -20.51 0.91
C VAL A 42 21.44 -20.78 2.28
N ALA A 43 22.00 -20.15 3.31
CA ALA A 43 21.48 -20.25 4.65
C ALA A 43 20.01 -19.82 4.55
N ASN A 44 19.09 -20.75 4.81
CA ASN A 44 17.66 -20.44 4.83
C ASN A 44 17.45 -19.35 5.89
N LYS A 45 17.38 -18.10 5.45
CA LYS A 45 17.12 -16.93 6.28
C LYS A 45 15.62 -16.91 6.53
N THR A 46 15.20 -17.52 7.63
CA THR A 46 13.81 -17.48 8.09
C THR A 46 13.68 -16.49 9.23
N LEU A 47 12.52 -15.82 9.31
CA LEU A 47 12.10 -14.97 10.42
C LEU A 47 10.74 -15.45 10.91
N ILE A 48 10.35 -14.98 12.09
CA ILE A 48 9.03 -15.21 12.68
C ILE A 48 8.32 -13.84 12.72
N LEU A 49 7.07 -13.80 12.27
CA LEU A 49 6.25 -12.59 12.25
C LEU A 49 5.00 -12.84 13.09
N PHE A 50 4.79 -12.01 14.10
CA PHE A 50 3.53 -11.95 14.85
C PHE A 50 2.82 -10.67 14.46
N GLU A 51 1.64 -10.81 13.83
CA GLU A 51 0.82 -9.69 13.44
C GLU A 51 -0.12 -9.23 14.57
N ASP A 52 -0.41 -7.93 14.61
CA ASP A 52 -1.44 -7.30 15.46
C ASP A 52 -1.38 -7.70 16.94
N VAL A 53 -0.19 -7.64 17.54
CA VAL A 53 0.06 -8.15 18.91
C VAL A 53 -0.60 -7.32 20.02
N ASP A 54 -1.20 -6.18 19.70
CA ASP A 54 -2.09 -5.39 20.56
C ASP A 54 -3.52 -5.95 20.65
N THR A 55 -3.87 -6.91 19.77
CA THR A 55 -5.21 -7.50 19.70
C THR A 55 -5.28 -8.81 20.47
N VAL A 56 -4.89 -8.79 21.75
CA VAL A 56 -4.91 -9.99 22.61
C VAL A 56 -6.30 -10.14 23.24
N PHE A 57 -6.94 -11.27 23.00
CA PHE A 57 -8.24 -11.59 23.58
C PHE A 57 -8.11 -12.20 24.99
N ASP A 58 -9.15 -12.09 25.81
CA ASP A 58 -9.15 -12.61 27.19
C ASP A 58 -8.98 -14.14 27.26
N GLU A 59 -9.33 -14.83 26.18
CA GLU A 59 -9.14 -16.27 25.99
C GLU A 59 -7.65 -16.63 25.82
N ASP A 60 -6.81 -15.69 25.36
CA ASP A 60 -5.41 -15.90 24.96
C ASP A 60 -4.41 -15.51 26.06
N ARG A 61 -4.71 -15.85 27.31
CA ARG A 61 -3.91 -15.47 28.49
C ARG A 61 -2.43 -15.90 28.45
N GLY A 62 -2.07 -16.85 27.57
CA GLY A 62 -0.71 -17.35 27.39
C GLY A 62 0.05 -16.78 26.19
N PHE A 63 -0.59 -15.97 25.33
CA PHE A 63 0.00 -15.53 24.07
C PHE A 63 1.26 -14.68 24.28
N ILE A 64 1.16 -13.63 25.09
CA ILE A 64 2.30 -12.75 25.40
C ILE A 64 3.43 -13.53 26.07
N SER A 65 3.12 -14.43 27.01
CA SER A 65 4.10 -15.29 27.66
C SER A 65 4.86 -16.17 26.64
N THR A 66 4.13 -16.72 25.67
CA THR A 66 4.71 -17.56 24.61
C THR A 66 5.61 -16.75 23.67
N ILE A 67 5.20 -15.54 23.28
CA ILE A 67 6.03 -14.64 22.48
C ILE A 67 7.35 -14.34 23.21
N LEU A 68 7.31 -14.08 24.52
CA LEU A 68 8.51 -13.81 25.31
C LEU A 68 9.45 -15.02 25.36
N GLN A 69 8.90 -16.19 25.64
CA GLN A 69 9.68 -17.42 25.64
C GLN A 69 10.32 -17.70 24.26
N LEU A 70 9.60 -17.40 23.18
CA LEU A 70 10.13 -17.50 21.83
C LEU A 70 11.20 -16.44 21.56
N ALA A 71 11.02 -15.20 22.02
CA ALA A 71 12.02 -14.15 21.88
C ALA A 71 13.35 -14.51 22.56
N GLU A 72 13.29 -15.19 23.72
CA GLU A 72 14.49 -15.65 24.43
C GLU A 72 15.18 -16.85 23.78
N THR A 73 14.42 -17.76 23.16
CA THR A 73 14.95 -19.07 22.72
C THR A 73 15.08 -19.21 21.20
N ALA A 74 14.41 -18.36 20.42
CA ALA A 74 14.39 -18.46 18.97
C ALA A 74 15.77 -18.15 18.38
N LYS A 75 16.17 -18.99 17.42
CA LYS A 75 17.39 -18.77 16.60
C LYS A 75 17.13 -17.88 15.38
N ARG A 76 15.91 -17.33 15.26
CA ARG A 76 15.41 -16.61 14.08
C ARG A 76 14.96 -15.22 14.51
N PRO A 77 15.15 -14.18 13.67
CA PRO A 77 14.61 -12.85 13.96
C PRO A 77 13.11 -12.90 14.16
N ILE A 78 12.60 -12.15 15.14
CA ILE A 78 11.17 -12.00 15.41
C ILE A 78 10.79 -10.55 15.10
N ILE A 79 9.73 -10.38 14.30
CA ILE A 79 9.10 -9.09 14.01
C ILE A 79 7.70 -9.13 14.62
N LEU A 80 7.31 -8.04 15.28
CA LEU A 80 5.99 -7.85 15.86
C LEU A 80 5.36 -6.64 15.17
N THR A 81 4.13 -6.74 14.69
CA THR A 81 3.35 -5.59 14.22
C THR A 81 2.29 -5.22 15.25
N SER A 82 2.01 -3.92 15.35
CA SER A 82 1.01 -3.41 16.29
C SER A 82 0.49 -2.05 15.82
N ASN A 83 -0.78 -1.77 16.08
CA ASN A 83 -1.36 -0.44 15.84
C ASN A 83 -1.25 0.47 17.08
N ASP A 84 -1.10 -0.11 18.28
CA ASP A 84 -0.74 0.63 19.49
C ASP A 84 0.76 0.98 19.49
N LYS A 85 1.10 2.20 19.94
CA LYS A 85 2.48 2.64 20.14
C LYS A 85 3.12 1.98 21.37
N ASN A 86 2.29 1.56 22.33
CA ASN A 86 2.70 0.94 23.58
C ASN A 86 1.95 -0.37 23.81
N PRO A 87 2.10 -1.38 22.93
CA PRO A 87 1.46 -2.66 23.13
C PRO A 87 1.90 -3.26 24.47
N ILE A 88 1.03 -4.06 25.09
CA ILE A 88 1.25 -4.70 26.39
C ILE A 88 2.27 -5.84 26.22
N LEU A 89 3.53 -5.44 26.01
CA LEU A 89 4.69 -6.30 25.89
C LEU A 89 5.65 -5.93 27.02
N PRO A 90 6.09 -6.90 27.85
CA PRO A 90 7.03 -6.62 28.93
C PRO A 90 8.25 -5.83 28.45
N GLN A 91 8.66 -4.87 29.27
CA GLN A 91 9.85 -4.05 29.04
C GLN A 91 11.14 -4.87 28.98
N LEU A 92 11.09 -6.14 29.35
CA LEU A 92 12.22 -7.07 29.37
C LEU A 92 12.77 -7.39 27.98
N LEU A 93 11.99 -7.16 26.91
CA LEU A 93 12.46 -7.33 25.55
C LEU A 93 13.30 -6.12 25.13
N ASP A 94 14.61 -6.32 24.97
CA ASP A 94 15.46 -5.40 24.23
C ASP A 94 14.99 -5.38 22.76
N ARG A 95 14.16 -4.39 22.43
CA ARG A 95 13.47 -4.29 21.13
C ARG A 95 13.80 -2.99 20.43
N VAL A 96 13.98 -3.09 19.12
CA VAL A 96 14.03 -1.92 18.23
C VAL A 96 12.61 -1.64 17.75
N THR A 97 12.10 -0.45 18.07
CA THR A 97 10.78 -0.01 17.61
C THR A 97 10.92 0.78 16.32
N LEU A 98 10.13 0.42 15.31
CA LEU A 98 9.98 1.18 14.07
C LEU A 98 8.55 1.71 14.00
N GLU A 99 8.39 3.03 14.02
CA GLU A 99 7.08 3.70 13.97
C GLU A 99 6.71 4.04 12.52
N PHE A 100 5.57 3.53 12.06
CA PHE A 100 4.99 3.93 10.77
C PHE A 100 4.04 5.12 10.98
N LYS A 101 4.07 6.05 10.03
CA LYS A 101 3.15 7.18 9.96
C LYS A 101 2.33 7.07 8.69
N HIS A 102 1.13 7.63 8.71
CA HIS A 102 0.37 7.81 7.49
C HIS A 102 1.17 8.65 6.48
N PRO A 103 1.11 8.31 5.18
CA PRO A 103 1.67 9.16 4.14
C PRO A 103 1.02 10.54 4.15
N SER A 104 1.77 11.53 3.67
CA SER A 104 1.22 12.83 3.35
C SER A 104 0.16 12.74 2.24
N SER A 105 -0.70 13.75 2.16
CA SER A 105 -1.69 13.84 1.08
C SER A 105 -1.04 13.91 -0.30
N GLU A 106 0.17 14.49 -0.42
CA GLU A 106 0.92 14.59 -1.67
C GLU A 106 1.48 13.22 -2.11
N GLU A 107 2.09 12.46 -1.19
CA GLU A 107 2.56 11.10 -1.48
C GLU A 107 1.41 10.20 -1.92
N LEU A 108 0.27 10.29 -1.23
CA LEU A 108 -0.92 9.50 -1.56
C LEU A 108 -1.55 9.94 -2.89
N LEU A 109 -1.54 11.24 -3.20
CA LEU A 109 -1.99 11.77 -4.49
C LEU A 109 -1.12 11.27 -5.64
N SER A 110 0.20 11.27 -5.47
CA SER A 110 1.13 10.70 -6.44
C SER A 110 0.87 9.21 -6.68
N LEU A 111 0.69 8.43 -5.60
CA LEU A 111 0.35 7.01 -5.69
C LEU A 111 -0.94 6.77 -6.48
N VAL A 112 -2.01 7.49 -6.15
CA VAL A 112 -3.32 7.32 -6.80
C VAL A 112 -3.26 7.73 -8.27
N HIS A 113 -2.53 8.80 -8.63
CA HIS A 113 -2.31 9.17 -10.03
C HIS A 113 -1.62 8.07 -10.82
N MET A 114 -0.54 7.49 -10.27
CA MET A 114 0.19 6.40 -10.93
C MET A 114 -0.72 5.19 -11.17
N ILE A 115 -1.53 4.81 -10.18
CA ILE A 115 -2.48 3.70 -10.30
C ILE A 115 -3.57 4.00 -11.32
N CYS A 116 -4.13 5.21 -11.32
CA CYS A 116 -5.15 5.59 -12.30
C CYS A 116 -4.60 5.55 -13.73
N ALA A 117 -3.36 6.02 -13.93
CA ALA A 117 -2.68 5.98 -15.21
C ALA A 117 -2.43 4.53 -15.68
N SER A 118 -1.97 3.63 -14.80
CA SER A 118 -1.72 2.23 -15.16
C SER A 118 -3.02 1.48 -15.50
N GLU A 119 -4.09 1.76 -14.77
CA GLU A 119 -5.40 1.14 -14.95
C GLU A 119 -6.26 1.83 -16.03
N LYS A 120 -5.73 2.87 -16.70
CA LYS A 120 -6.45 3.70 -17.67
C LYS A 120 -7.77 4.28 -17.10
N ALA A 121 -7.80 4.51 -15.79
CA ALA A 121 -8.93 5.06 -15.09
C ALA A 121 -8.91 6.60 -15.16
N GLN A 122 -9.95 7.17 -15.75
CA GLN A 122 -10.16 8.62 -15.78
C GLN A 122 -10.95 9.08 -14.56
N ILE A 123 -10.33 9.92 -13.73
CA ILE A 123 -10.88 10.53 -12.52
C ILE A 123 -10.44 11.99 -12.47
N SER A 124 -11.36 12.91 -12.15
CA SER A 124 -10.99 14.33 -12.03
C SER A 124 -10.13 14.58 -10.79
N ALA A 125 -9.16 15.49 -10.89
CA ALA A 125 -8.30 15.90 -9.77
C ALA A 125 -9.09 16.26 -8.49
N GLN A 126 -10.20 17.01 -8.63
CA GLN A 126 -11.05 17.40 -7.50
C GLN A 126 -11.62 16.21 -6.72
N LEU A 127 -12.11 15.17 -7.41
CA LEU A 127 -12.56 13.96 -6.73
C LEU A 127 -11.39 13.24 -6.08
N MET A 128 -10.24 13.16 -6.75
CA MET A 128 -9.07 12.46 -6.21
C MET A 128 -8.59 13.10 -4.91
N GLU A 129 -8.50 14.44 -4.86
CA GLU A 129 -8.19 15.19 -3.64
C GLU A 129 -9.23 14.95 -2.54
N HIS A 130 -10.52 14.96 -2.90
CA HIS A 130 -11.59 14.72 -1.94
C HIS A 130 -11.55 13.28 -1.37
N LEU A 131 -11.37 12.28 -2.23
CA LEU A 131 -11.19 10.86 -1.86
C LEU A 131 -10.05 10.71 -0.84
N ILE A 132 -8.89 11.29 -1.15
CA ILE A 132 -7.69 11.21 -0.31
C ILE A 132 -7.92 11.87 1.05
N ARG A 133 -8.53 13.07 1.05
CA ARG A 133 -8.87 13.79 2.30
C ARG A 133 -9.79 12.95 3.19
N SER A 134 -10.79 12.31 2.61
CA SER A 134 -11.76 11.48 3.34
C SER A 134 -11.22 10.13 3.79
N CYS A 135 -10.06 9.71 3.28
CA CYS A 135 -9.38 8.50 3.74
C CYS A 135 -8.37 8.77 4.85
N LEU A 136 -8.12 10.04 5.20
CA LEU A 136 -7.22 10.45 6.30
C LEU A 136 -5.82 9.80 6.22
N GLY A 137 -5.31 9.60 5.00
CA GLY A 137 -4.00 8.97 4.79
C GLY A 137 -3.99 7.43 4.87
N ASP A 138 -5.15 6.77 4.99
CA ASP A 138 -5.24 5.31 4.88
C ASP A 138 -5.14 4.88 3.41
N ILE A 139 -3.99 4.29 3.06
CA ILE A 139 -3.71 3.81 1.70
C ILE A 139 -4.71 2.74 1.29
N ARG A 140 -5.00 1.76 2.16
CA ARG A 140 -5.89 0.64 1.84
C ARG A 140 -7.30 1.13 1.58
N LYS A 141 -7.85 1.98 2.45
CA LYS A 141 -9.17 2.61 2.31
C LYS A 141 -9.25 3.40 1.00
N THR A 142 -8.22 4.19 0.70
CA THR A 142 -8.12 4.97 -0.55
C THR A 142 -8.20 4.07 -1.78
N LEU A 143 -7.39 3.01 -1.83
CA LEU A 143 -7.36 2.09 -2.97
C LEU A 143 -8.67 1.30 -3.11
N MET A 144 -9.27 0.87 -2.00
CA MET A 144 -10.56 0.16 -2.02
C MET A 144 -11.68 1.05 -2.57
N LEU A 145 -11.77 2.31 -2.13
CA LEU A 145 -12.76 3.25 -2.64
C LEU A 145 -12.51 3.60 -4.11
N LEU A 146 -11.24 3.77 -4.50
CA LEU A 146 -10.84 3.98 -5.89
C LEU A 146 -11.28 2.82 -6.78
N GLN A 147 -10.98 1.58 -6.37
CA GLN A 147 -11.37 0.38 -7.09
C GLN A 147 -12.89 0.28 -7.22
N PHE A 148 -13.63 0.50 -6.13
CA PHE A 148 -15.09 0.51 -6.14
C PHE A 148 -15.64 1.54 -7.15
N TRP A 149 -15.07 2.76 -7.15
CA TRP A 149 -15.44 3.82 -8.08
C TRP A 149 -15.24 3.42 -9.55
N CYS A 150 -14.11 2.80 -9.86
CA CYS A 150 -13.76 2.40 -11.22
C CYS A 150 -14.59 1.21 -11.73
N GLN A 151 -15.03 0.30 -10.86
CA GLN A 151 -15.86 -0.85 -11.22
C GLN A 151 -17.26 -0.49 -11.71
N GLY A 152 -17.77 0.70 -11.39
CA GLY A 152 -19.04 1.21 -11.89
C GLY A 152 -19.06 1.49 -13.40
N LYS A 153 -17.89 1.55 -14.06
CA LYS A 153 -17.78 1.75 -15.51
C LYS A 153 -18.01 0.44 -16.26
N ARG A 154 -19.26 0.00 -16.38
CA ARG A 154 -19.65 -1.01 -17.37
C ARG A 154 -20.15 -0.31 -18.63
N ASP A 155 -19.34 -0.46 -19.67
CA ASP A 155 -19.57 -0.21 -21.10
C ASP A 155 -21.00 0.20 -21.48
N HIS A 156 -21.33 1.49 -21.36
CA HIS A 156 -22.44 2.07 -22.09
C HIS A 156 -21.88 2.63 -23.39
N THR A 157 -21.98 1.84 -24.45
CA THR A 157 -21.63 2.19 -25.83
C THR A 157 -22.57 3.24 -26.45
N ASP A 158 -23.01 4.25 -25.68
CA ASP A 158 -23.79 5.35 -26.20
C ASP A 158 -23.03 6.67 -26.03
N TRP A 159 -22.23 6.96 -27.06
CA TRP A 159 -21.40 8.15 -27.28
C TRP A 159 -22.17 9.49 -27.28
N LYS A 160 -23.43 9.50 -26.87
CA LYS A 160 -24.30 10.67 -26.76
C LYS A 160 -24.79 10.90 -25.32
N MET A 161 -23.87 10.85 -24.35
CA MET A 161 -24.07 11.56 -23.09
C MET A 161 -22.84 12.42 -22.80
N GLN A 162 -22.85 13.55 -23.48
CA GLN A 162 -22.08 14.74 -23.14
C GLN A 162 -22.36 15.13 -21.67
N PHE A 163 -21.29 15.23 -20.88
CA PHE A 163 -21.22 16.12 -19.71
C PHE A 163 -22.25 15.94 -18.58
N THR A 164 -22.56 14.72 -18.16
CA THR A 164 -23.22 14.50 -16.86
C THR A 164 -22.45 13.48 -16.04
N THR A 165 -21.63 14.02 -15.13
CA THR A 165 -21.51 13.61 -13.73
C THR A 165 -21.32 12.11 -13.48
N TYR A 166 -20.15 11.77 -12.94
CA TYR A 166 -19.98 10.89 -11.77
C TYR A 166 -21.22 10.05 -11.45
N SER A 167 -21.16 8.72 -11.68
CA SER A 167 -22.04 7.64 -11.18
C SER A 167 -23.47 8.04 -10.74
N PRO A 168 -24.56 7.40 -11.20
CA PRO A 168 -25.93 7.84 -10.91
C PRO A 168 -26.35 7.82 -9.42
N LEU A 169 -25.44 7.52 -8.50
CA LEU A 169 -25.56 7.81 -7.09
C LEU A 169 -24.36 8.67 -6.66
N PRO A 170 -24.57 9.88 -6.10
CA PRO A 170 -23.50 10.57 -5.39
C PRO A 170 -23.11 9.65 -4.24
N PHE A 171 -21.96 8.98 -4.36
CA PHE A 171 -21.39 8.23 -3.27
C PHE A 171 -21.06 9.26 -2.20
N ASP A 172 -21.96 9.37 -1.22
CA ASP A 172 -21.78 10.25 -0.08
C ASP A 172 -20.62 9.69 0.74
N ILE A 173 -19.43 10.23 0.47
CA ILE A 173 -18.20 9.86 1.18
C ILE A 173 -18.33 10.21 2.67
N ASP A 174 -19.21 11.16 3.02
CA ASP A 174 -19.52 11.52 4.40
C ASP A 174 -20.48 10.49 5.05
N ALA A 175 -21.29 9.77 4.26
CA ALA A 175 -22.08 8.63 4.78
C ALA A 175 -21.22 7.46 5.26
N ALA A 176 -19.99 7.31 4.73
CA ALA A 176 -19.03 6.29 5.19
C ALA A 176 -18.36 6.61 6.55
N HIS A 177 -18.56 7.82 7.09
CA HIS A 177 -17.96 8.27 8.36
C HIS A 177 -18.88 8.09 9.59
N LEU A 178 -20.09 7.54 9.42
CA LEU A 178 -21.13 7.44 10.46
C LEU A 178 -21.26 6.03 11.10
N ILE A 179 -20.22 5.19 11.05
CA ILE A 179 -20.24 3.83 11.64
C ILE A 179 -19.18 3.73 12.72
#